data_AF-A0A0R3LR57-F1
#
_entry.id   AF-A0A0R3LR57-F1
#
_cell.length_a   1.000
_cell.length_b   1.000
_cell.length_c   1.000
_cell.angle_alpha   90.00
_cell.angle_beta   90.00
_cell.angle_gamma   90.00
#
_symmetry.space_group_name_H-M   'P 1'
#
loop_
_entity.id
_entity.type
_entity.pdbx_description
1 polymer ?
#
loop_
_entity_poly.entity_id
_entity_poly.type
_entity_poly.pdbx_seq_one_letter_code
_entity_poly.pdbx_strand_id
1 'polypeptide(L)'
;MTEAITSSDTIRNNLLMAAAGGILTGILTPLSPLLIDRITGPNGQFRISLVAVPFAVLVFVLVWRFSANRWWAALIAAVVTMIAFVCAVDAAVLVEGNTGDAPRAMRYLLAGLTGGLIGTAIMAFGMALLPAGPRQLAAWSPMLITGALAGTLLALDDALGFDEKVSLLYPLWQAAVAVRLTMILRRY
;
A
#
# COMPACT_ATOMS: atom_id res chain seq x y z
N MET A 1 -21.38 31.24 3.93
CA MET A 1 -21.79 29.94 3.32
C MET A 1 -20.88 29.54 2.16
N THR A 2 -20.36 30.46 1.36
CA THR A 2 -19.50 30.19 0.20
C THR A 2 -18.19 29.47 0.56
N GLU A 3 -17.52 29.85 1.65
CA GLU A 3 -16.25 29.25 2.08
C GLU A 3 -16.37 27.77 2.48
N ALA A 4 -17.46 27.39 3.15
CA ALA A 4 -17.71 26.01 3.59
C ALA A 4 -17.99 25.05 2.43
N ILE A 5 -18.56 25.58 1.33
CA ILE A 5 -18.82 24.80 0.12
C ILE A 5 -17.50 24.60 -0.63
N THR A 6 -16.69 25.65 -0.81
CA THR A 6 -15.36 25.54 -1.43
C THR A 6 -14.38 24.64 -0.65
N SER A 7 -14.46 24.63 0.69
CA SER A 7 -13.60 23.77 1.51
C SER A 7 -13.99 22.29 1.38
N SER A 8 -15.28 21.99 1.35
CA SER A 8 -15.78 20.61 1.17
C SER A 8 -15.50 20.07 -0.24
N ASP A 9 -15.62 20.91 -1.27
CA ASP A 9 -15.28 20.56 -2.65
C ASP A 9 -13.78 20.26 -2.82
N THR A 10 -12.92 21.06 -2.21
CA THR A 10 -11.47 20.84 -2.22
C THR A 10 -11.11 19.54 -1.49
N ILE A 11 -11.78 19.24 -0.37
CA ILE A 11 -11.57 17.97 0.35
C ILE A 11 -11.96 16.78 -0.52
N ARG A 12 -13.15 16.83 -1.12
CA ARG A 12 -13.66 15.76 -1.99
C ARG A 12 -12.75 15.53 -3.19
N ASN A 13 -12.30 16.59 -3.86
CA ASN A 13 -11.44 16.48 -5.03
C ASN A 13 -10.08 15.85 -4.70
N ASN A 14 -9.49 16.20 -3.56
CA ASN A 14 -8.23 15.61 -3.10
C ASN A 14 -8.35 14.11 -2.78
N LEU A 15 -9.46 13.70 -2.15
CA LEU A 15 -9.71 12.28 -1.87
C LEU A 15 -9.99 11.48 -3.15
N LEU A 16 -10.71 12.06 -4.12
CA LEU A 16 -10.93 11.45 -5.43
C LEU A 16 -9.60 11.31 -6.20
N MET A 17 -8.72 12.30 -6.14
CA MET A 17 -7.38 12.21 -6.73
C MET A 17 -6.56 11.08 -6.10
N ALA A 18 -6.58 10.95 -4.78
CA ALA A 18 -5.89 9.87 -4.07
C ALA A 18 -6.48 8.49 -4.43
N ALA A 19 -7.81 8.39 -4.50
CA ALA A 19 -8.48 7.16 -4.91
C ALA A 19 -8.15 6.77 -6.35
N ALA A 20 -8.22 7.71 -7.29
CA ALA A 20 -7.89 7.48 -8.70
C ALA A 20 -6.42 7.09 -8.88
N GLY A 21 -5.50 7.76 -8.18
CA GLY A 21 -4.09 7.40 -8.15
C GLY A 21 -3.86 6.00 -7.60
N GLY A 22 -4.58 5.63 -6.53
CA GLY A 22 -4.52 4.28 -5.97
C GLY A 22 -5.08 3.21 -6.90
N ILE A 23 -6.19 3.47 -7.60
CA ILE A 23 -6.71 2.56 -8.64
C ILE A 23 -5.67 2.37 -9.73
N LEU A 24 -5.12 3.46 -10.27
CA LEU A 24 -4.13 3.42 -11.34
C LEU A 24 -2.89 2.61 -10.92
N THR A 25 -2.36 2.89 -9.74
CA THR A 25 -1.18 2.19 -9.22
C THR A 25 -1.46 0.73 -8.89
N GLY A 26 -2.67 0.40 -8.41
CA GLY A 26 -3.08 -0.97 -8.17
C GLY A 26 -3.37 -1.76 -9.44
N ILE A 27 -3.61 -1.11 -10.58
CA ILE A 27 -3.58 -1.77 -11.90
C ILE A 27 -2.14 -2.00 -12.35
N LEU A 28 -1.26 -1.00 -12.17
CA LEU A 28 0.13 -1.07 -12.61
C LEU A 28 0.97 -2.06 -11.81
N THR A 29 0.70 -2.22 -10.51
CA THR A 29 1.45 -3.10 -9.60
C THR A 29 1.46 -4.57 -10.08
N PRO A 30 0.32 -5.25 -10.30
CA PRO A 30 0.29 -6.63 -10.79
C PRO A 30 0.77 -6.77 -12.24
N LEU A 31 0.76 -5.70 -13.04
CA LEU A 31 1.32 -5.69 -14.40
C LEU A 31 2.83 -5.46 -14.43
N SER A 32 3.42 -4.97 -13.33
CA SER A 32 4.84 -4.65 -13.24
C SER A 32 5.75 -5.87 -13.46
N PRO A 33 5.45 -7.07 -12.91
CA PRO A 33 6.23 -8.28 -13.20
C PRO A 33 6.38 -8.55 -14.70
N LEU A 34 5.33 -8.37 -15.51
CA LEU A 34 5.36 -8.61 -16.96
C LEU A 34 6.36 -7.70 -17.69
N LEU A 35 6.60 -6.50 -17.17
CA LEU A 35 7.62 -5.58 -17.68
C LEU A 35 9.00 -5.90 -17.10
N ILE A 36 9.08 -6.20 -15.81
CA ILE A 36 10.33 -6.45 -15.08
C ILE A 36 10.99 -7.74 -15.55
N ASP A 37 10.22 -8.77 -15.90
CA ASP A 37 10.74 -10.04 -16.40
C ASP A 37 11.43 -9.92 -17.77
N ARG A 38 11.17 -8.82 -18.50
CA ARG A 38 11.90 -8.50 -19.74
C ARG A 38 13.28 -7.90 -19.49
N ILE A 39 13.60 -7.55 -18.25
CA ILE A 39 14.89 -6.98 -17.85
C ILE A 39 15.82 -8.15 -17.45
N THR A 40 16.83 -8.40 -18.27
CA THR A 40 17.91 -9.37 -17.97
C THR A 40 18.81 -8.86 -16.83
N GLY A 41 18.84 -9.61 -15.72
CA GLY A 41 19.41 -9.20 -14.42
C GLY A 41 18.49 -8.21 -13.67
N PRO A 42 18.30 -8.25 -12.32
CA PRO A 42 19.20 -8.70 -11.24
C PRO A 42 18.50 -9.65 -10.22
N ASN A 43 19.09 -9.84 -9.02
CA ASN A 43 18.59 -10.62 -7.86
C ASN A 43 17.06 -10.51 -7.63
N GLY A 44 16.41 -11.63 -7.26
CA GLY A 44 14.95 -11.72 -7.11
C GLY A 44 14.32 -10.64 -6.20
N GLN A 45 14.99 -10.26 -5.10
CA GLN A 45 14.51 -9.21 -4.19
C GLN A 45 14.46 -7.82 -4.85
N PHE A 46 15.40 -7.51 -5.74
CA PHE A 46 15.38 -6.24 -6.47
C PHE A 46 14.17 -6.18 -7.40
N ARG A 47 13.82 -7.29 -8.06
CA ARG A 47 12.62 -7.39 -8.91
C ARG A 47 11.35 -7.17 -8.10
N ILE A 48 11.24 -7.77 -6.92
CA ILE A 48 10.10 -7.55 -6.00
C ILE A 48 10.00 -6.08 -5.59
N SER A 49 11.13 -5.42 -5.31
CA SER A 49 11.12 -3.99 -4.98
C SER A 49 10.61 -3.14 -6.14
N LEU A 50 10.96 -3.46 -7.39
CA LEU A 50 10.49 -2.75 -8.58
C LEU A 50 8.97 -2.84 -8.77
N VAL A 51 8.34 -3.92 -8.31
CA VAL A 51 6.87 -4.06 -8.33
C VAL A 51 6.20 -2.99 -7.46
N ALA A 52 6.85 -2.53 -6.39
CA ALA A 52 6.31 -1.51 -5.49
C ALA A 52 6.38 -0.08 -6.05
N VAL A 53 7.13 0.15 -7.14
CA VAL A 53 7.44 1.49 -7.66
C VAL A 53 6.19 2.32 -8.00
N PRO A 54 5.17 1.80 -8.70
CA PRO A 54 3.97 2.59 -9.00
C PRO A 54 3.34 3.18 -7.74
N PHE A 55 3.19 2.36 -6.70
CA PHE A 55 2.60 2.79 -5.43
C PHE A 55 3.52 3.72 -4.64
N ALA A 56 4.83 3.48 -4.64
CA ALA A 56 5.80 4.37 -4.02
C ALA A 56 5.79 5.78 -4.64
N VAL A 57 5.62 5.88 -5.96
CA VAL A 57 5.47 7.18 -6.65
C VAL A 57 4.19 7.89 -6.23
N LEU A 58 3.06 7.16 -6.08
CA LEU A 58 1.85 7.76 -5.55
C LEU A 58 2.06 8.29 -4.13
N VAL A 59 2.66 7.48 -3.25
CA VAL A 59 2.95 7.90 -1.88
C VAL A 59 3.84 9.13 -1.83
N PHE A 60 4.87 9.20 -2.69
CA PHE A 60 5.70 10.40 -2.86
C PHE A 60 4.83 11.63 -3.15
N VAL A 61 3.96 11.54 -4.16
CA VAL A 61 3.09 12.65 -4.58
C VAL A 61 2.13 13.05 -3.45
N LEU A 62 1.55 12.08 -2.74
CA LEU A 62 0.63 12.35 -1.63
C LEU A 62 1.34 13.05 -0.47
N VAL A 63 2.52 12.58 -0.07
CA VAL A 63 3.30 13.21 1.02
C VAL A 63 3.78 14.58 0.60
N TRP A 64 4.28 14.74 -0.63
CA TRP A 64 4.75 16.02 -1.13
C TRP A 64 3.64 17.07 -1.22
N ARG A 65 2.42 16.64 -1.57
CA ARG A 65 1.29 17.55 -1.80
C ARG A 65 0.45 17.84 -0.56
N PHE A 66 0.34 16.89 0.37
CA PHE A 66 -0.59 16.99 1.51
C PHE A 66 0.09 17.12 2.87
N SER A 67 1.42 17.05 2.94
CA SER A 67 2.17 17.25 4.17
C SER A 67 2.95 18.58 4.11
N ALA A 68 3.06 19.28 5.24
CA ALA A 68 3.94 20.46 5.37
C ALA A 68 5.45 20.10 5.34
N ASN A 69 5.77 18.85 5.04
CA ASN A 69 7.12 18.33 4.94
C ASN A 69 7.86 18.84 3.70
N ARG A 70 9.17 19.03 3.85
CA ARG A 70 10.10 19.29 2.74
C ARG A 70 10.18 18.07 1.78
N TRP A 71 10.58 18.29 0.53
CA TRP A 71 10.61 17.27 -0.55
C TRP A 71 11.36 15.96 -0.21
N TRP A 72 12.47 16.05 0.52
CA TRP A 72 13.24 14.89 0.99
C TRP A 72 12.44 13.91 1.88
N ALA A 73 11.42 14.37 2.61
CA ALA A 73 10.56 13.49 3.41
C ALA A 73 9.59 12.68 2.54
N ALA A 74 9.14 13.26 1.42
CA ALA A 74 8.37 12.52 0.42
C ALA A 74 9.23 11.44 -0.24
N LEU A 75 10.52 11.71 -0.47
CA LEU A 75 11.47 10.70 -0.96
C LEU A 75 11.64 9.56 0.05
N ILE A 76 11.85 9.89 1.33
CA ILE A 76 11.95 8.88 2.40
C ILE A 76 10.65 8.06 2.49
N ALA A 77 9.49 8.70 2.42
CA ALA A 77 8.19 8.03 2.42
C ALA A 77 8.06 7.00 1.27
N ALA A 78 8.53 7.35 0.07
CA ALA A 78 8.54 6.45 -1.08
C ALA A 78 9.46 5.24 -0.84
N VAL A 79 10.67 5.48 -0.32
CA VAL A 79 11.62 4.41 0.01
C VAL A 79 11.06 3.48 1.08
N VAL A 80 10.46 4.03 2.14
CA VAL A 80 9.78 3.27 3.19
C VAL A 80 8.67 2.40 2.61
N THR A 81 7.92 2.91 1.63
CA THR A 81 6.85 2.16 0.96
C THR A 81 7.40 0.96 0.20
N MET A 82 8.53 1.13 -0.50
CA MET A 82 9.20 0.02 -1.18
C MET A 82 9.68 -1.05 -0.19
N ILE A 83 10.30 -0.63 0.92
CA ILE A 83 10.77 -1.55 1.98
C ILE A 83 9.57 -2.30 2.58
N ALA A 84 8.49 -1.59 2.92
CA ALA A 84 7.28 -2.16 3.46
C ALA A 84 6.68 -3.23 2.54
N PHE A 85 6.67 -2.98 1.22
CA PHE A 85 6.19 -3.94 0.24
C PHE A 85 7.04 -5.21 0.21
N VAL A 86 8.37 -5.07 0.14
CA VAL A 86 9.28 -6.24 0.15
C VAL A 86 9.10 -7.07 1.42
N CYS A 87 9.06 -6.42 2.58
CA CYS A 87 8.84 -7.12 3.85
C CYS A 87 7.45 -7.76 3.95
N ALA A 88 6.42 -7.15 3.37
CA ALA A 88 5.07 -7.73 3.34
C ALA A 88 5.05 -9.02 2.51
N VAL A 89 5.67 -9.01 1.32
CA VAL A 89 5.77 -10.18 0.44
C VAL A 89 6.60 -11.28 1.10
N ASP A 90 7.78 -10.95 1.63
CA ASP A 90 8.67 -11.93 2.28
C ASP A 90 8.00 -12.59 3.50
N ALA A 91 7.28 -11.81 4.31
CA ALA A 91 6.52 -12.35 5.43
C ALA A 91 5.35 -13.24 5.01
N ALA A 92 4.63 -12.87 3.95
CA ALA A 92 3.56 -13.69 3.40
C ALA A 92 4.10 -15.04 2.91
N VAL A 93 5.20 -15.02 2.15
CA VAL A 93 5.88 -16.23 1.64
C VAL A 93 6.38 -17.10 2.79
N LEU A 94 6.97 -16.50 3.83
CA LEU A 94 7.44 -17.23 5.01
C LEU A 94 6.30 -17.95 5.73
N VAL A 95 5.17 -17.27 5.94
CA VAL A 95 4.01 -17.86 6.62
C VAL A 95 3.35 -18.92 5.76
N GLU A 96 3.24 -18.70 4.46
CA GLU A 96 2.70 -19.70 3.54
C GLU A 96 3.56 -20.97 3.53
N GLY A 97 4.89 -20.82 3.48
CA GLY A 97 5.85 -21.93 3.51
C GLY A 97 5.80 -22.73 4.82
N ASN A 98 5.64 -22.05 5.95
CA ASN A 98 5.53 -22.68 7.27
C ASN A 98 4.16 -23.33 7.54
N THR A 99 3.15 -23.05 6.70
CA THR A 99 1.79 -23.59 6.85
C THR A 99 1.46 -24.64 5.79
N GLY A 100 2.46 -25.23 5.14
CA GLY A 100 2.31 -26.15 4.00
C GLY A 100 1.26 -27.27 4.16
N ASP A 101 1.13 -27.82 5.37
CA ASP A 101 0.20 -28.91 5.71
C ASP A 101 -1.25 -28.45 5.96
N ALA A 102 -1.49 -27.13 6.08
CA ALA A 102 -2.82 -26.58 6.29
C ALA A 102 -3.63 -26.53 4.97
N PRO A 103 -4.97 -26.52 5.04
CA PRO A 103 -5.81 -26.32 3.88
C PRO A 103 -5.45 -25.03 3.12
N ARG A 104 -5.48 -25.05 1.78
CA ARG A 104 -5.08 -23.91 0.92
C ARG A 104 -5.66 -22.58 1.40
N ALA A 105 -6.97 -22.51 1.62
CA ALA A 105 -7.63 -21.28 2.07
C ALA A 105 -7.04 -20.74 3.39
N MET A 106 -6.70 -21.62 4.35
CA MET A 106 -6.09 -21.23 5.62
C MET A 106 -4.66 -20.70 5.43
N ARG A 107 -3.86 -21.34 4.58
CA ARG A 107 -2.49 -20.90 4.26
C ARG A 107 -2.48 -19.47 3.71
N TYR A 108 -3.32 -19.23 2.71
CA TYR A 108 -3.44 -17.93 2.07
C TYR A 108 -4.05 -16.88 3.00
N LEU A 109 -5.06 -17.22 3.80
CA LEU A 109 -5.57 -16.34 4.86
C LEU A 109 -4.46 -15.84 5.78
N LEU A 110 -3.64 -16.76 6.30
CA LEU A 110 -2.56 -16.44 7.24
C LEU A 110 -1.43 -15.66 6.55
N ALA A 111 -1.06 -16.03 5.33
CA ALA A 111 -0.06 -15.33 4.53
C ALA A 111 -0.49 -13.88 4.25
N GLY A 112 -1.73 -13.70 3.78
CA GLY A 112 -2.32 -12.40 3.48
C GLY A 112 -2.47 -11.51 4.70
N LEU A 113 -2.95 -12.05 5.82
CA LEU A 113 -3.04 -11.34 7.08
C LEU A 113 -1.66 -10.85 7.54
N THR A 114 -0.66 -11.73 7.48
CA THR A 114 0.70 -11.44 7.95
C THR A 114 1.37 -10.39 7.07
N GLY A 115 1.33 -10.57 5.74
CA GLY A 115 1.87 -9.60 4.80
C GLY A 115 1.19 -8.24 4.93
N GLY A 116 -0.14 -8.21 5.04
CA GLY A 116 -0.92 -6.99 5.22
C GLY A 116 -0.58 -6.23 6.51
N LEU A 117 -0.44 -6.94 7.63
CA LEU A 117 -0.03 -6.37 8.91
C LEU A 117 1.40 -5.83 8.87
N ILE A 118 2.36 -6.61 8.36
CA ILE A 118 3.78 -6.19 8.32
C ILE A 118 3.97 -4.99 7.40
N GLY A 119 3.40 -5.02 6.20
CA GLY A 119 3.49 -3.89 5.26
C GLY A 119 2.93 -2.60 5.85
N THR A 120 1.73 -2.66 6.44
CA THR A 120 1.13 -1.45 7.03
C THR A 120 1.79 -1.00 8.33
N ALA A 121 2.35 -1.92 9.12
CA ALA A 121 3.13 -1.57 10.32
C ALA A 121 4.42 -0.84 9.96
N ILE A 122 5.17 -1.32 8.96
CA ILE A 122 6.39 -0.66 8.49
C ILE A 122 6.07 0.71 7.90
N MET A 123 5.01 0.82 7.09
CA MET A 123 4.56 2.11 6.58
C MET A 123 4.18 3.07 7.71
N ALA A 124 3.34 2.65 8.65
CA ALA A 124 2.91 3.49 9.77
C ALA A 124 4.11 3.96 10.61
N PHE A 125 5.03 3.05 10.91
CA PHE A 125 6.25 3.35 11.65
C PHE A 125 7.15 4.34 10.90
N GLY A 126 7.47 4.07 9.63
CA GLY A 126 8.35 4.94 8.85
C GLY A 126 7.74 6.32 8.60
N MET A 127 6.43 6.41 8.41
CA MET A 127 5.74 7.69 8.25
C MET A 127 5.62 8.48 9.56
N ALA A 128 5.45 7.81 10.70
CA ALA A 128 5.43 8.45 12.02
C ALA A 128 6.77 9.09 12.39
N LEU A 129 7.88 8.61 11.82
CA LEU A 129 9.22 9.16 12.01
C LEU A 129 9.49 10.40 11.14
N LEU A 130 8.64 10.70 10.15
CA LEU A 130 8.80 11.91 9.34
C LEU A 130 8.51 13.17 10.17
N PRO A 131 9.11 14.33 9.83
CA PRO A 131 8.99 15.54 10.64
C PRO A 131 7.54 16.01 10.88
N ALA A 132 6.68 15.94 9.85
CA ALA A 132 5.24 16.21 9.94
C ALA A 132 4.38 14.92 9.96
N GLY A 133 4.97 13.79 10.37
CA GLY A 133 4.25 12.53 10.55
C GLY A 133 3.43 12.51 11.84
N PRO A 134 2.22 11.92 11.84
CA PRO A 134 1.46 11.69 13.06
C PRO A 134 2.24 10.79 14.02
N ARG A 135 2.63 11.34 15.17
CA ARG A 135 3.34 10.57 16.23
C ARG A 135 2.41 9.71 17.08
N GLN A 136 1.10 9.97 17.02
CA GLN A 136 0.11 9.24 17.81
C GLN A 136 -0.19 7.89 17.15
N LEU A 137 0.11 6.79 17.85
CA LEU A 137 -0.14 5.43 17.36
C LEU A 137 -1.61 5.19 16.98
N ALA A 138 -2.55 5.81 17.71
CA ALA A 138 -3.98 5.70 17.43
C ALA A 138 -4.39 6.25 16.05
N ALA A 139 -3.62 7.18 15.47
CA ALA A 139 -3.89 7.72 14.13
C ALA A 139 -3.64 6.68 13.03
N TRP A 140 -2.81 5.67 13.31
CA TRP A 140 -2.42 4.62 12.36
C TRP A 140 -3.26 3.35 12.46
N SER A 141 -4.05 3.18 13.52
CA SER A 141 -4.88 1.98 13.71
C SER A 141 -5.83 1.68 12.54
N PRO A 142 -6.46 2.67 11.87
CA PRO A 142 -7.31 2.38 10.71
C PRO A 142 -6.50 1.85 9.52
N MET A 143 -5.24 2.27 9.38
CA MET A 143 -4.35 1.81 8.32
C MET A 143 -3.91 0.37 8.55
N LEU A 144 -3.59 0.00 9.80
CA LEU A 144 -3.28 -1.39 10.19
C LEU A 144 -4.46 -2.33 9.94
N ILE A 145 -5.67 -1.93 10.34
CA ILE A 145 -6.89 -2.71 10.11
C ILE A 145 -7.15 -2.89 8.61
N THR A 146 -7.03 -1.80 7.84
CA THR A 146 -7.23 -1.84 6.38
C THR A 146 -6.18 -2.76 5.73
N GLY A 147 -4.92 -2.69 6.16
CA GLY A 147 -3.85 -3.54 5.67
C GLY A 147 -4.07 -5.02 5.94
N ALA A 148 -4.40 -5.35 7.19
CA ALA A 148 -4.70 -6.72 7.61
C ALA A 148 -5.85 -7.33 6.81
N LEU A 149 -6.99 -6.62 6.74
CA LEU A 149 -8.18 -7.10 6.03
C LEU A 149 -7.94 -7.21 4.53
N ALA A 150 -7.30 -6.21 3.92
CA ALA A 150 -7.07 -6.22 2.49
C ALA A 150 -6.02 -7.25 2.08
N GLY A 151 -4.95 -7.43 2.86
CA GLY A 151 -3.96 -8.49 2.62
C GLY A 151 -4.60 -9.88 2.69
N THR A 152 -5.48 -10.08 3.66
CA THR A 152 -6.27 -11.32 3.82
C THR A 152 -7.19 -11.56 2.63
N LEU A 153 -7.89 -10.53 2.17
CA LEU A 153 -8.79 -10.61 1.00
C LEU A 153 -8.04 -10.87 -0.31
N LEU A 154 -6.89 -10.21 -0.51
CA LEU A 154 -6.04 -10.43 -1.68
C LEU A 154 -5.54 -11.87 -1.76
N ALA A 155 -5.06 -12.42 -0.64
CA ALA A 155 -4.59 -13.80 -0.63
C ALA A 155 -5.73 -14.81 -0.80
N LEU A 156 -6.93 -14.51 -0.31
CA LEU A 156 -8.12 -15.32 -0.57
C LEU A 156 -8.55 -15.29 -2.04
N ASP A 157 -8.43 -14.16 -2.72
CA ASP A 157 -8.75 -14.01 -4.15
C ASP A 157 -7.91 -14.97 -5.01
N ASP A 158 -6.60 -15.00 -4.73
CA ASP A 158 -5.65 -15.91 -5.36
C ASP A 158 -5.94 -17.39 -4.99
N ALA A 159 -6.28 -17.65 -3.73
CA ALA A 159 -6.65 -18.99 -3.27
C ALA A 159 -7.91 -19.54 -3.96
N LEU A 160 -8.88 -18.67 -4.27
CA LEU A 160 -10.15 -19.02 -4.90
C LEU A 160 -10.07 -19.03 -6.44
N GLY A 161 -8.94 -18.59 -7.03
CA GLY A 161 -8.72 -18.63 -8.48
C GLY A 161 -9.46 -17.54 -9.25
N PHE A 162 -9.88 -16.45 -8.59
CA PHE A 162 -10.52 -15.31 -9.27
C PHE A 162 -9.51 -14.41 -10.00
N ASP A 163 -8.21 -14.65 -9.82
CA ASP A 163 -7.10 -13.84 -10.33
C ASP A 163 -6.79 -13.99 -11.84
N GLU A 164 -7.50 -14.86 -12.57
CA GLU A 164 -7.13 -15.23 -13.96
C GLU A 164 -7.18 -14.09 -15.00
N LYS A 165 -7.77 -12.91 -14.69
CA LYS A 165 -7.91 -11.82 -15.68
C LYS A 165 -7.50 -10.44 -15.20
N VAL A 166 -7.96 -9.96 -14.04
CA VAL A 166 -7.51 -8.72 -13.36
C VAL A 166 -7.99 -8.79 -11.91
N SER A 167 -7.08 -8.87 -10.92
CA SER A 167 -7.48 -8.76 -9.51
C SER A 167 -8.12 -7.40 -9.26
N LEU A 168 -9.44 -7.35 -9.06
CA LEU A 168 -10.13 -6.10 -8.73
C LEU A 168 -9.74 -5.58 -7.33
N LEU A 169 -9.20 -6.47 -6.50
CA LEU A 169 -8.82 -6.17 -5.13
C LEU A 169 -7.53 -5.33 -5.05
N TYR A 170 -6.58 -5.49 -5.96
CA TYR A 170 -5.34 -4.70 -5.98
C TYR A 170 -5.60 -3.19 -6.21
N PRO A 171 -6.36 -2.77 -7.25
CA PRO A 171 -6.77 -1.38 -7.46
C PRO A 171 -7.59 -0.81 -6.29
N LEU A 172 -8.53 -1.61 -5.76
CA LEU A 172 -9.36 -1.18 -4.63
C LEU A 172 -8.53 -0.98 -3.37
N TRP A 173 -7.56 -1.86 -3.13
CA TRP A 173 -6.67 -1.81 -1.98
C TRP A 173 -5.76 -0.59 -2.01
N GLN A 174 -5.04 -0.35 -3.12
CA GLN A 174 -4.16 0.81 -3.21
C GLN A 174 -4.94 2.12 -3.16
N ALA A 175 -6.16 2.16 -3.70
CA ALA A 175 -7.10 3.28 -3.51
C ALA A 175 -7.46 3.51 -2.04
N ALA A 176 -7.83 2.45 -1.32
CA ALA A 176 -8.18 2.55 0.10
C ALA A 176 -7.00 3.05 0.94
N VAL A 177 -5.79 2.52 0.72
CA VAL A 177 -4.58 2.96 1.45
C VAL A 177 -4.23 4.40 1.10
N ALA A 178 -4.29 4.80 -0.18
CA ALA A 178 -4.02 6.16 -0.62
C ALA A 178 -4.99 7.18 0.00
N VAL A 179 -6.29 6.86 0.04
CA VAL A 179 -7.31 7.69 0.70
C VAL A 179 -7.02 7.81 2.20
N ARG A 180 -6.75 6.69 2.88
CA ARG A 180 -6.45 6.68 4.33
C ARG A 180 -5.20 7.50 4.64
N LEU A 181 -4.13 7.32 3.88
CA LEU A 181 -2.90 8.10 4.01
C LEU A 181 -3.17 9.60 3.83
N THR A 182 -3.94 9.96 2.80
CA THR A 182 -4.32 11.37 2.55
C THR A 182 -5.10 11.96 3.71
N MET A 183 -6.05 11.21 4.29
CA MET A 183 -6.81 11.66 5.46
C MET A 183 -5.93 11.87 6.68
N ILE A 184 -4.94 11.01 6.89
CA ILE A 184 -3.99 11.10 8.00
C ILE A 184 -3.06 12.31 7.80
N LEU A 185 -2.47 12.46 6.62
CA LEU A 185 -1.53 13.54 6.31
C LEU A 185 -2.17 14.92 6.41
N ARG A 186 -3.43 15.09 5.98
CA ARG A 186 -4.11 16.40 6.04
C ARG A 186 -4.46 16.89 7.44
N ARG A 187 -4.36 16.04 8.46
CA ARG A 187 -4.57 16.44 9.85
C ARG A 187 -3.33 17.09 10.49
N TYR A 188 -2.17 17.05 9.81
CA TYR A 188 -0.86 17.45 10.33
C TYR A 188 -0.05 18.25 9.31
#